data_AF-A0A7G1IDZ7-F1
#
_entry.id   AF-A0A7G1IDZ7-F1
#
_cell.length_a   1.000
_cell.length_b   1.000
_cell.length_c   1.000
_cell.angle_alpha   90.00
_cell.angle_beta   90.00
_cell.angle_gamma   90.00
#
_symmetry.space_group_name_H-M   'P 1'
#
loop_
_entity.id
_entity.type
_entity.pdbx_description
1 polymer ?
#
loop_
_entity_poly.entity_id
_entity_poly.type
_entity_poly.pdbx_seq_one_letter_code
_entity_poly.pdbx_strand_id
1 'polypeptide(L)'
;MADARGLQLIVGSTGIEPTPYVGGNSPRTALGNGIYTSTEYPPEAPISPHNEMSYADHWPTRLYFCCQAPAAQGGETLLADGRALVTHPRLEEVVDCMQRKGIRYLRTMHSGSGPGTSWQQTFETADQETVAGLLRDSGAAATWLPGGALRIVECRPAFIHDSNSGRQVWFNQAEQWHHSALPVEIRNALLDEFGEDGLPHNAAYGDGEPIPERHLDAIRHVLEAVSVAHSWRHGDVLVVDNVTTLHGRAPYRGQRRVLVAMTDQVARG
;
A
#
# COMPACT_ATOMS: atom_id res chain seq x y z
N MET A 1 4.54 -17.38 21.95
CA MET A 1 5.30 -16.11 21.91
C MET A 1 5.39 -15.55 20.50
N ALA A 2 5.61 -16.36 19.45
CA ALA A 2 5.46 -15.93 18.05
C ALA A 2 4.00 -16.07 17.57
N ASP A 3 3.08 -15.40 18.26
CA ASP A 3 1.63 -15.46 18.01
C ASP A 3 1.00 -14.07 18.20
N ALA A 4 -0.28 -13.92 17.88
CA ALA A 4 -0.96 -12.63 17.93
C ALA A 4 -0.92 -11.99 19.33
N ARG A 5 -1.04 -12.79 20.39
CA ARG A 5 -0.97 -12.32 21.78
C ARG A 5 0.45 -11.84 22.12
N GLY A 6 1.47 -12.56 21.68
CA GLY A 6 2.87 -12.17 21.85
C GLY A 6 3.18 -10.85 21.15
N LEU A 7 2.74 -10.69 19.89
CA LEU A 7 2.90 -9.43 19.16
C LEU A 7 2.15 -8.27 19.84
N GLN A 8 0.93 -8.51 20.31
CA GLN A 8 0.16 -7.50 21.06
C GLN A 8 0.90 -7.03 22.32
N LEU A 9 1.50 -7.95 23.09
CA LEU A 9 2.28 -7.59 24.29
C LEU A 9 3.53 -6.77 23.94
N ILE A 10 4.21 -7.10 22.84
CA ILE A 10 5.38 -6.35 22.36
C ILE A 10 4.97 -4.92 21.99
N VAL A 11 3.90 -4.77 21.21
CA VAL A 11 3.38 -3.45 20.80
C VAL A 11 2.90 -2.67 22.03
N GLY A 12 2.12 -3.28 22.92
CA GLY A 12 1.66 -2.63 24.15
C GLY A 12 2.81 -2.17 25.06
N SER A 13 3.95 -2.89 25.05
CA SER A 13 5.14 -2.49 25.83
C SER A 13 5.81 -1.21 25.31
N THR A 14 5.54 -0.80 24.06
CA THR A 14 6.01 0.49 23.54
C THR A 14 5.12 1.66 23.97
N GLY A 15 4.04 1.40 24.70
CA GLY A 15 3.09 2.41 25.16
C GLY A 15 2.14 2.91 24.07
N ILE A 16 1.96 2.14 22.99
CA ILE A 16 1.22 2.55 21.80
C ILE A 16 0.18 1.47 21.48
N GLU A 17 -1.06 1.89 21.26
CA GLU A 17 -2.15 0.98 20.90
C GLU A 17 -2.17 0.72 19.38
N PRO A 18 -2.44 -0.52 18.95
CA PRO A 18 -2.66 -0.84 17.55
C PRO A 18 -3.82 -0.04 16.93
N THR A 19 -3.62 0.52 15.74
CA THR A 19 -4.65 1.26 15.00
C THR A 19 -5.42 0.35 14.03
N PRO A 20 -6.75 0.53 13.89
CA PRO A 20 -7.55 -0.21 12.91
C PRO A 20 -7.15 0.09 11.46
N TYR A 21 -7.23 -0.93 10.61
CA TYR A 21 -6.95 -0.84 9.18
C TYR A 21 -8.20 -0.50 8.35
N VAL A 22 -8.72 0.72 8.50
CA VAL A 22 -9.90 1.19 7.74
C VAL A 22 -9.46 1.90 6.46
N GLY A 23 -10.11 1.62 5.32
CA GLY A 23 -9.79 2.25 4.02
C GLY A 23 -8.58 1.65 3.31
N GLY A 24 -8.09 0.51 3.78
CA GLY A 24 -7.00 -0.25 3.18
C GLY A 24 -7.27 -0.73 1.75
N ASN A 25 -6.20 -0.98 1.00
CA ASN A 25 -6.28 -1.48 -0.38
C ASN A 25 -5.94 -2.98 -0.51
N SER A 26 -5.37 -3.56 0.54
CA SER A 26 -4.95 -4.96 0.54
C SER A 26 -5.86 -5.82 1.43
N PRO A 27 -6.31 -7.01 0.97
CA PRO A 27 -7.08 -7.92 1.82
C PRO A 27 -6.21 -8.44 2.98
N ARG A 28 -6.79 -8.42 4.18
CA ARG A 28 -6.18 -8.91 5.42
C ARG A 28 -7.22 -9.59 6.29
N THR A 29 -6.81 -10.62 7.03
CA THR A 29 -7.63 -11.25 8.05
C THR A 29 -7.34 -10.59 9.40
N ALA A 30 -8.34 -9.96 10.01
CA ALA A 30 -8.25 -9.47 11.39
C ALA A 30 -8.18 -10.65 12.36
N LEU A 31 -7.16 -10.68 13.22
CA LEU A 31 -6.99 -11.68 14.28
C LEU A 31 -7.46 -11.17 15.64
N GLY A 32 -7.96 -9.93 15.70
CA GLY A 32 -8.39 -9.22 16.90
C GLY A 32 -7.35 -8.22 17.42
N ASN A 33 -7.81 -7.21 18.16
CA ASN A 33 -6.98 -6.21 18.87
C ASN A 33 -5.92 -5.51 17.99
N GLY A 34 -6.28 -5.16 16.75
CA GLY A 34 -5.41 -4.48 15.78
C GLY A 34 -4.24 -5.32 15.26
N ILE A 35 -4.30 -6.65 15.44
CA ILE A 35 -3.37 -7.60 14.80
C ILE A 35 -4.02 -8.18 13.54
N TYR A 36 -3.25 -8.21 12.46
CA TYR A 36 -3.71 -8.69 11.15
C TYR A 36 -2.73 -9.73 10.58
N THR A 37 -3.20 -10.55 9.63
CA THR A 37 -2.29 -11.24 8.71
C THR A 37 -1.62 -10.22 7.77
N SER A 38 -0.38 -10.50 7.36
CA SER A 38 0.23 -9.74 6.25
C SER A 38 -0.58 -9.92 4.96
N THR A 39 -0.53 -8.94 4.04
CA THR A 39 -1.26 -8.93 2.76
C THR A 39 -1.40 -10.31 2.10
N GLU A 40 -2.65 -10.72 1.88
CA GLU A 40 -3.01 -11.99 1.25
C GLU A 40 -2.93 -11.84 -0.28
N TYR A 41 -1.80 -12.27 -0.84
CA TYR A 41 -1.48 -12.18 -2.28
C TYR A 41 -0.82 -13.49 -2.74
N PRO A 42 -0.95 -13.90 -4.02
CA PRO A 42 -0.38 -15.16 -4.50
C PRO A 42 1.10 -15.32 -4.09
N PRO A 43 1.51 -16.46 -3.51
CA PRO A 43 2.87 -16.66 -3.01
C PRO A 43 3.97 -16.34 -4.02
N GLU A 44 3.76 -16.73 -5.27
CA GLU A 44 4.65 -16.56 -6.42
C GLU A 44 4.76 -15.11 -6.92
N ALA A 45 3.78 -14.26 -6.60
CA ALA A 45 3.77 -12.88 -7.04
C ALA A 45 4.46 -11.97 -5.99
N PRO A 46 5.45 -11.16 -6.40
CA PRO A 46 6.10 -10.22 -5.48
C PRO A 46 5.13 -9.10 -5.09
N ILE A 47 5.34 -8.52 -3.91
CA ILE A 47 4.72 -7.26 -3.52
C ILE A 47 5.82 -6.19 -3.57
N SER A 48 5.66 -5.21 -4.46
CA SER A 48 6.56 -4.06 -4.59
C SER A 48 6.77 -3.37 -3.23
N PRO A 49 7.98 -2.92 -2.88
CA PRO A 49 8.18 -2.08 -1.71
C PRO A 49 7.30 -0.84 -1.75
N HIS A 50 6.58 -0.57 -0.66
CA HIS A 50 5.67 0.56 -0.53
C HIS A 50 5.62 1.05 0.93
N ASN A 51 5.13 2.26 1.15
CA ASN A 51 4.73 2.72 2.48
C ASN A 51 3.25 2.41 2.69
N GLU A 52 2.91 1.79 3.81
CA GLU A 52 1.54 1.40 4.14
C GLU A 52 0.64 2.63 4.18
N MET A 53 -0.50 2.56 3.48
CA MET A 53 -1.49 3.65 3.38
C MET A 53 -0.95 4.99 2.85
N SER A 54 0.09 4.97 2.01
CA SER A 54 0.67 6.22 1.45
C SER A 54 -0.26 7.03 0.55
N TYR A 55 -1.34 6.43 0.05
CA TYR A 55 -2.40 7.08 -0.74
C TYR A 55 -3.49 7.69 0.15
N ALA A 56 -3.62 7.23 1.39
CA ALA A 56 -4.67 7.65 2.31
C ALA A 56 -4.36 8.99 2.98
N ASP A 57 -5.40 9.57 3.57
CA ASP A 57 -5.29 10.79 4.37
C ASP A 57 -4.61 10.56 5.72
N HIS A 58 -4.72 9.35 6.27
CA HIS A 58 -4.06 8.96 7.51
C HIS A 58 -3.24 7.69 7.27
N TRP A 59 -2.05 7.61 7.87
CA TRP A 59 -1.20 6.43 7.79
C TRP A 59 -0.59 6.06 9.16
N PRO A 60 -0.28 4.79 9.40
CA PRO A 60 0.51 4.40 10.56
C PRO A 60 1.95 4.88 10.40
N THR A 61 2.60 5.34 11.46
CA THR A 61 4.03 5.70 11.39
C THR A 61 4.94 4.50 11.61
N ARG A 62 4.43 3.41 12.23
CA ARG A 62 5.22 2.20 12.47
C ARG A 62 4.45 0.93 12.16
N LEU A 63 5.20 -0.06 11.68
CA LEU A 63 4.72 -1.41 11.46
C LEU A 63 5.58 -2.38 12.26
N TYR A 64 4.91 -3.31 12.94
CA TYR A 64 5.55 -4.40 13.67
C TYR A 64 5.18 -5.70 12.98
N PHE A 65 6.17 -6.32 12.33
CA PHE A 65 6.02 -7.63 11.73
C PHE A 65 6.56 -8.71 12.66
N CYS A 66 5.84 -9.83 12.81
CA CYS A 66 6.29 -10.97 13.60
C CYS A 66 6.18 -12.26 12.80
N CYS A 67 7.28 -13.00 12.67
CA CYS A 67 7.28 -14.27 11.94
C CYS A 67 6.77 -15.40 12.83
N GLN A 68 5.57 -15.87 12.54
CA GLN A 68 5.02 -17.08 13.15
C GLN A 68 5.49 -18.35 12.42
N ALA A 69 5.69 -18.28 11.11
CA ALA A 69 6.27 -19.38 10.32
C ALA A 69 7.01 -18.81 9.10
N PRO A 70 8.33 -19.03 8.97
CA PRO A 70 9.06 -18.62 7.78
C PRO A 70 8.70 -19.52 6.59
N ALA A 71 8.79 -18.98 5.38
CA ALA A 71 8.60 -19.77 4.17
C ALA A 71 9.70 -20.84 4.02
N ALA A 72 9.42 -21.89 3.25
CA ALA A 72 10.44 -22.90 2.95
C ALA A 72 11.53 -22.36 1.99
N GLN A 73 11.13 -21.46 1.09
CA GLN A 73 12.01 -20.77 0.13
C GLN A 73 11.49 -19.35 -0.12
N GLY A 74 12.39 -18.36 -0.15
CA GLY A 74 12.06 -16.95 -0.36
C GLY A 74 11.22 -16.36 0.78
N GLY A 75 10.31 -15.44 0.44
CA GLY A 75 9.35 -14.85 1.38
C GLY A 75 9.92 -13.83 2.33
N GLU A 76 11.11 -13.32 2.03
CA GLU A 76 11.74 -12.20 2.71
C GLU A 76 10.83 -10.98 2.68
N THR A 77 10.94 -10.16 3.73
CA THR A 77 10.44 -8.79 3.67
C THR A 77 11.50 -7.94 2.98
N LEU A 78 11.14 -7.33 1.85
CA LEU A 78 12.00 -6.40 1.14
C LEU A 78 11.91 -5.03 1.81
N LEU A 79 13.02 -4.33 1.97
CA LEU A 79 13.09 -3.01 2.62
C LEU A 79 13.89 -2.05 1.74
N ALA A 80 13.39 -0.84 1.53
CA ALA A 80 14.08 0.21 0.77
C ALA A 80 13.98 1.56 1.48
N ASP A 81 15.08 2.34 1.47
CA ASP A 81 15.10 3.69 2.03
C ASP A 81 14.44 4.69 1.08
N GLY A 82 13.27 5.21 1.45
CA GLY A 82 12.51 6.17 0.64
C GLY A 82 13.25 7.49 0.41
N ARG A 83 14.21 7.86 1.26
CA ARG A 83 15.06 9.04 1.06
C ARG A 83 16.09 8.80 -0.05
N ALA A 84 16.59 7.57 -0.15
CA ALA A 84 17.55 7.20 -1.18
C ALA A 84 16.88 7.20 -2.56
N LEU A 85 15.62 6.77 -2.65
CA LEU A 85 14.82 6.83 -3.88
C LEU A 85 14.69 8.26 -4.42
N VAL A 86 14.33 9.23 -3.56
CA VAL A 86 14.17 10.64 -3.96
C VAL A 86 15.44 11.21 -4.59
N THR A 87 16.61 10.81 -4.10
CA THR A 87 17.91 11.32 -4.60
C THR A 87 18.57 10.41 -5.63
N HIS A 88 17.90 9.34 -6.08
CA HIS A 88 18.52 8.36 -6.95
C HIS A 88 18.67 8.94 -8.37
N PRO A 89 19.87 8.95 -8.99
CA PRO A 89 20.09 9.62 -10.29
C PRO A 89 19.18 9.11 -11.43
N ARG A 90 18.80 7.82 -11.40
CA ARG A 90 17.88 7.24 -12.40
C ARG A 90 16.43 7.70 -12.26
N LEU A 91 16.08 8.37 -11.17
CA LEU A 91 14.72 8.85 -10.88
C LEU A 91 14.61 10.37 -10.96
N GLU A 92 15.64 11.10 -11.40
CA GLU A 92 15.62 12.58 -11.44
C GLU A 92 14.41 13.12 -12.23
N GLU A 93 14.19 12.67 -13.47
CA GLU A 93 13.02 13.08 -14.27
C GLU A 93 11.70 12.68 -13.60
N VAL A 94 11.65 11.49 -12.99
CA VAL A 94 10.46 10.97 -12.31
C VAL A 94 10.11 11.87 -11.11
N VAL A 95 11.10 12.17 -10.28
CA VAL A 95 10.98 13.01 -9.09
C VAL A 95 10.54 14.42 -9.49
N ASP A 96 11.15 15.03 -10.50
CA ASP A 96 10.79 16.36 -10.98
C ASP A 96 9.34 16.44 -11.49
N CYS A 97 8.88 15.42 -12.22
CA CYS A 97 7.49 15.33 -12.68
C CYS A 97 6.53 15.15 -11.50
N MET A 98 6.81 14.20 -10.62
CA MET A 98 5.97 13.88 -9.46
C MET A 98 5.92 15.01 -8.42
N GLN A 99 7.01 15.77 -8.28
CA GLN A 99 7.10 16.92 -7.38
C GLN A 99 6.18 18.05 -7.85
N ARG A 100 6.14 18.31 -9.16
CA ARG A 100 5.33 19.38 -9.75
C ARG A 100 3.85 19.01 -9.84
N LYS A 101 3.56 17.75 -10.14
CA LYS A 101 2.20 17.31 -10.50
C LYS A 101 1.49 16.55 -9.39
N GLY A 102 2.22 15.96 -8.45
CA GLY A 102 1.66 14.96 -7.53
C GLY A 102 1.21 13.69 -8.26
N ILE A 103 0.47 12.83 -7.55
CA ILE A 103 -0.11 11.59 -8.06
C ILE A 103 -1.62 11.64 -7.92
N ARG A 104 -2.33 11.20 -8.95
CA ARG A 104 -3.76 10.91 -8.91
C ARG A 104 -3.96 9.41 -8.79
N TYR A 105 -4.66 8.98 -7.76
CA TYR A 105 -5.11 7.60 -7.60
C TYR A 105 -6.57 7.48 -8.00
N LEU A 106 -6.88 6.46 -8.80
CA LEU A 106 -8.21 6.01 -9.14
C LEU A 106 -8.44 4.67 -8.45
N ARG A 107 -9.59 4.50 -7.79
CA ARG A 107 -10.04 3.21 -7.27
C ARG A 107 -11.51 2.99 -7.60
N THR A 108 -11.82 1.91 -8.30
CA THR A 108 -13.21 1.50 -8.58
C THR A 108 -13.51 0.19 -7.85
N MET A 109 -14.54 0.19 -7.01
CA MET A 109 -14.94 -0.96 -6.20
C MET A 109 -16.36 -1.39 -6.52
N HIS A 110 -16.55 -2.68 -6.74
CA HIS A 110 -17.85 -3.26 -7.02
C HIS A 110 -18.76 -3.29 -5.77
N SER A 111 -20.06 -3.53 -5.99
CA SER A 111 -21.09 -3.61 -4.93
C SER A 111 -21.56 -5.04 -4.63
N GLY A 112 -20.76 -6.05 -5.00
CA GLY A 112 -21.11 -7.46 -4.75
C GLY A 112 -20.45 -8.46 -5.70
N SER A 113 -20.31 -8.11 -6.99
CA SER A 113 -19.58 -8.92 -7.98
C SER A 113 -18.66 -8.06 -8.82
N GLY A 114 -17.42 -8.49 -9.01
CA GLY A 114 -16.40 -7.78 -9.78
C GLY A 114 -14.98 -8.14 -9.33
N PRO A 115 -13.96 -7.65 -10.03
CA PRO A 115 -12.57 -7.79 -9.61
C PRO A 115 -12.28 -7.00 -8.32
N GLY A 116 -11.39 -7.55 -7.49
CA GLY A 116 -10.91 -6.89 -6.27
C GLY A 116 -11.86 -7.00 -5.07
N THR A 117 -11.75 -6.04 -4.15
CA THR A 117 -12.61 -5.95 -2.96
C THR A 117 -13.82 -5.06 -3.23
N SER A 118 -14.95 -5.40 -2.63
CA SER A 118 -16.13 -4.54 -2.69
C SER A 118 -15.94 -3.28 -1.86
N TRP A 119 -16.73 -2.23 -2.12
CA TRP A 119 -16.67 -1.03 -1.28
C TRP A 119 -17.13 -1.35 0.15
N GLN A 120 -18.07 -2.28 0.32
CA GLN A 120 -18.54 -2.70 1.65
C GLN A 120 -17.44 -3.38 2.46
N GLN A 121 -16.64 -4.23 1.82
CA GLN A 121 -15.49 -4.87 2.47
C GLN A 121 -14.41 -3.84 2.82
N THR A 122 -14.20 -2.85 1.95
CA THR A 122 -13.16 -1.83 2.12
C THR A 122 -13.46 -0.85 3.25
N PHE A 123 -14.72 -0.43 3.38
CA PHE A 123 -15.16 0.51 4.42
C PHE A 123 -15.82 -0.19 5.61
N GLU A 124 -15.89 -1.52 5.61
CA GLU A 124 -16.51 -2.35 6.64
C GLU A 124 -17.96 -1.92 7.00
N THR A 125 -18.71 -1.44 6.00
CA THR A 125 -20.09 -0.97 6.15
C THR A 125 -20.91 -1.24 4.90
N ALA A 126 -22.22 -1.40 5.05
CA ALA A 126 -23.17 -1.48 3.94
C ALA A 126 -23.95 -0.16 3.72
N ASP A 127 -23.63 0.89 4.48
CA ASP A 127 -24.27 2.20 4.37
C ASP A 127 -23.47 3.17 3.50
N GLN A 128 -24.06 3.59 2.39
CA GLN A 128 -23.46 4.54 1.45
C GLN A 128 -23.30 5.95 2.05
N GLU A 129 -24.16 6.35 2.98
CA GLU A 129 -24.10 7.69 3.60
C GLU A 129 -22.89 7.78 4.54
N THR A 130 -22.66 6.74 5.34
CA THR A 130 -21.43 6.59 6.14
C THR A 130 -20.18 6.71 5.26
N VAL A 131 -20.12 6.01 4.12
CA VAL A 131 -18.97 6.07 3.19
C VAL A 131 -18.81 7.48 2.60
N ALA A 132 -19.90 8.11 2.20
CA ALA A 132 -19.88 9.47 1.65
C ALA A 132 -19.36 10.50 2.68
N GLY A 133 -19.68 10.32 3.97
CA GLY A 133 -19.11 11.11 5.06
C GLY A 133 -17.59 10.97 5.15
N LEU A 134 -17.10 9.74 5.24
CA LEU A 134 -15.66 9.44 5.33
C LEU A 134 -14.87 10.02 4.14
N LEU A 135 -15.41 9.89 2.93
CA LEU A 135 -14.73 10.37 1.73
C LEU A 135 -14.69 11.89 1.65
N ARG A 136 -15.76 12.57 2.10
CA ARG A 136 -15.79 14.04 2.18
C ARG A 136 -14.71 14.58 3.10
N ASP A 137 -14.53 13.95 4.25
CA ASP A 137 -13.55 14.38 5.25
C ASP A 137 -12.10 14.16 4.75
N SER A 138 -11.86 13.15 3.92
CA SER A 138 -10.56 12.87 3.28
C SER A 138 -10.23 13.73 2.04
N GLY A 139 -11.17 14.59 1.61
CA GLY A 139 -11.04 15.39 0.38
C GLY A 139 -11.06 14.57 -0.92
N ALA A 140 -11.56 13.34 -0.88
CA ALA A 140 -11.64 12.46 -2.04
C ALA A 140 -12.86 12.77 -2.91
N ALA A 141 -12.69 12.70 -4.24
CA ALA A 141 -13.81 12.79 -5.17
C ALA A 141 -14.46 11.40 -5.33
N ALA A 142 -15.70 11.27 -4.87
CA ALA A 142 -16.44 10.02 -4.90
C ALA A 142 -17.57 10.07 -5.94
N THR A 143 -17.77 8.99 -6.69
CA THR A 143 -18.87 8.84 -7.65
C THR A 143 -19.45 7.44 -7.55
N TRP A 144 -20.74 7.36 -7.24
CA TRP A 144 -21.51 6.12 -7.35
C TRP A 144 -21.87 5.87 -8.81
N LEU A 145 -21.45 4.72 -9.33
CA LEU A 145 -21.65 4.29 -10.71
C LEU A 145 -22.93 3.46 -10.85
N PRO A 146 -23.46 3.26 -12.09
CA PRO A 146 -24.51 2.29 -12.34
C PRO A 146 -24.18 0.90 -11.76
N GLY A 147 -25.17 0.22 -11.19
CA GLY A 147 -24.96 -1.04 -10.48
C GLY A 147 -24.43 -0.89 -9.05
N GLY A 148 -24.28 0.34 -8.55
CA GLY A 148 -23.92 0.64 -7.16
C GLY A 148 -22.43 0.52 -6.84
N ALA A 149 -21.58 0.37 -7.86
CA ALA A 149 -20.13 0.45 -7.70
C ALA A 149 -19.70 1.86 -7.28
N LEU A 150 -18.57 1.95 -6.58
CA LEU A 150 -18.02 3.21 -6.07
C LEU A 150 -16.68 3.50 -6.77
N ARG A 151 -16.58 4.67 -7.40
CA ARG A 151 -15.31 5.20 -7.89
C ARG A 151 -14.82 6.31 -6.96
N ILE A 152 -13.55 6.25 -6.61
CA ILE A 152 -12.85 7.22 -5.80
C ILE A 152 -11.67 7.75 -6.62
N VAL A 153 -11.48 9.07 -6.60
CA VAL A 153 -10.33 9.75 -7.17
C VAL A 153 -9.71 10.64 -6.10
N GLU A 154 -8.42 10.47 -5.88
CA GLU A 154 -7.65 11.21 -4.87
C GLU A 154 -6.35 11.74 -5.49
N CYS A 155 -6.09 13.04 -5.36
CA CYS A 155 -4.79 13.61 -5.69
C CYS A 155 -3.97 13.79 -4.41
N ARG A 156 -2.71 13.37 -4.44
CA ARG A 156 -1.80 13.37 -3.30
C ARG A 156 -0.42 13.87 -3.72
N PRO A 157 0.31 14.58 -2.85
CA PRO A 157 1.75 14.76 -3.03
C PRO A 157 2.44 13.40 -3.19
N ALA A 158 3.41 13.31 -4.09
CA ALA A 158 4.19 12.08 -4.27
C ALA A 158 5.21 11.83 -3.15
N PHE A 159 5.51 12.88 -2.38
CA PHE A 159 6.55 12.91 -1.36
C PHE A 159 6.01 13.59 -0.11
N ILE A 160 6.52 13.19 1.04
CA ILE A 160 6.35 13.92 2.31
C ILE A 160 7.72 14.26 2.89
N HIS A 161 7.75 14.99 4.00
CA HIS A 161 8.97 15.23 4.77
C HIS A 161 8.94 14.39 6.04
N ASP A 162 10.01 13.66 6.31
CA ASP A 162 10.20 13.00 7.60
C ASP A 162 10.29 14.06 8.70
N SER A 163 9.41 13.97 9.70
CA SER A 163 9.32 14.95 10.79
C SER A 163 10.58 15.00 11.66
N ASN A 164 11.36 13.91 11.70
CA ASN A 164 12.57 13.83 12.50
C ASN A 164 13.77 14.49 11.81
N SER A 165 14.01 14.18 10.53
CA SER A 165 15.18 14.67 9.80
C SER A 165 14.90 15.86 8.87
N GLY A 166 13.63 16.18 8.60
CA GLY A 166 13.22 17.18 7.62
C GLY A 166 13.54 16.78 6.17
N ARG A 167 14.07 15.56 5.93
CA ARG A 167 14.39 15.09 4.58
C ARG A 167 13.11 14.68 3.86
N GLN A 168 13.06 14.99 2.58
CA GLN A 168 12.02 14.49 1.70
C GLN A 168 12.13 12.96 1.55
N VAL A 169 10.98 12.28 1.57
CA VAL A 169 10.86 10.83 1.45
C VAL A 169 9.92 10.46 0.30
N TRP A 170 10.26 9.40 -0.42
CA TRP A 170 9.36 8.74 -1.36
C TRP A 170 8.15 8.20 -0.59
N PHE A 171 6.95 8.69 -0.87
CA PHE A 171 5.74 8.33 -0.13
C PHE A 171 4.53 8.26 -1.06
N ASN A 172 4.63 7.36 -2.04
CA ASN A 172 3.59 7.07 -3.01
C ASN A 172 3.73 5.61 -3.50
N GLN A 173 2.71 5.11 -4.18
CA GLN A 173 2.63 3.75 -4.74
C GLN A 173 2.22 3.79 -6.22
N ALA A 174 2.64 4.83 -6.95
CA ALA A 174 2.17 5.04 -8.32
C ALA A 174 2.52 3.86 -9.24
N GLU A 175 3.71 3.27 -9.09
CA GLU A 175 4.17 2.13 -9.86
C GLU A 175 3.44 0.83 -9.53
N GLN A 176 2.91 0.71 -8.32
CA GLN A 176 2.13 -0.45 -7.88
C GLN A 176 0.65 -0.31 -8.25
N TRP A 177 0.09 0.91 -8.19
CA TRP A 177 -1.31 1.18 -8.51
C TRP A 177 -1.59 1.25 -10.01
N HIS A 178 -0.61 1.64 -10.81
CA HIS A 178 -0.77 1.72 -12.25
C HIS A 178 -1.02 0.34 -12.86
N HIS A 179 -1.95 0.23 -13.80
CA HIS A 179 -2.33 -1.04 -14.43
C HIS A 179 -1.18 -1.76 -15.15
N SER A 180 -0.09 -1.05 -15.48
CA SER A 180 1.14 -1.65 -16.00
C SER A 180 1.89 -2.54 -15.00
N ALA A 181 1.47 -2.55 -13.72
CA ALA A 181 1.97 -3.49 -12.71
C ALA A 181 1.38 -4.90 -12.88
N LEU A 182 0.28 -5.02 -13.62
CA LEU A 182 -0.39 -6.29 -13.86
C LEU A 182 0.30 -7.07 -15.00
N PRO A 183 0.22 -8.42 -14.99
CA PRO A 183 0.53 -9.23 -16.16
C PRO A 183 -0.24 -8.73 -17.38
N VAL A 184 0.41 -8.74 -18.56
CA VAL A 184 -0.11 -8.11 -19.78
C VAL A 184 -1.49 -8.64 -20.16
N GLU A 185 -1.74 -9.93 -19.99
CA GLU A 185 -3.03 -10.56 -20.29
C GLU A 185 -4.13 -10.05 -19.37
N ILE A 186 -3.85 -9.93 -18.07
CA ILE A 186 -4.78 -9.40 -17.06
C ILE A 186 -5.04 -7.92 -17.32
N ARG A 187 -3.98 -7.15 -17.57
CA ARG A 187 -4.06 -5.72 -17.90
C ARG A 187 -4.97 -5.48 -19.08
N ASN A 188 -4.74 -6.19 -20.19
CA ASN A 188 -5.50 -6.01 -21.42
C ASN A 188 -6.97 -6.41 -21.22
N ALA A 189 -7.24 -7.54 -20.55
CA ALA A 189 -8.62 -7.95 -20.25
C ALA A 189 -9.39 -6.91 -19.42
N LEU A 190 -8.76 -6.34 -18.39
CA LEU A 190 -9.39 -5.29 -17.57
C LEU A 190 -9.60 -3.99 -18.34
N LEU A 191 -8.64 -3.59 -19.18
CA LEU A 191 -8.78 -2.40 -20.02
C LEU A 191 -9.89 -2.56 -21.07
N ASP A 192 -9.98 -3.73 -21.70
CA ASP A 192 -11.02 -4.03 -22.69
C ASP A 192 -12.42 -4.04 -22.06
N GLU A 193 -12.55 -4.56 -20.84
CA GLU A 193 -13.83 -4.66 -20.14
C GLU A 193 -14.27 -3.34 -19.48
N PHE A 194 -13.34 -2.64 -18.82
CA PHE A 194 -13.68 -1.51 -17.93
C PHE A 194 -13.19 -0.15 -18.45
N GLY A 195 -12.26 -0.12 -19.40
CA GLY A 195 -11.52 1.10 -19.76
C GLY A 195 -10.65 1.63 -18.61
N GLU A 196 -9.81 2.63 -18.89
CA GLU A 196 -8.86 3.15 -17.88
C GLU A 196 -9.53 3.72 -16.63
N ASP A 197 -10.68 4.38 -16.77
CA ASP A 197 -11.44 4.95 -15.65
C ASP A 197 -12.24 3.91 -14.87
N GLY A 198 -12.51 2.73 -15.44
CA GLY A 198 -13.26 1.66 -14.78
C GLY A 198 -12.38 0.66 -14.03
N LEU A 199 -11.06 0.78 -14.16
CA LEU A 199 -10.13 -0.15 -13.53
C LEU A 199 -10.29 -0.21 -11.99
N PRO A 200 -10.04 -1.37 -11.37
CA PRO A 200 -10.07 -1.51 -9.92
C PRO A 200 -9.14 -0.51 -9.23
N HIS A 201 -7.96 -0.32 -9.81
CA HIS A 201 -6.96 0.65 -9.39
C HIS A 201 -6.24 1.19 -10.62
N ASN A 202 -5.94 2.48 -10.63
CA ASN A 202 -5.00 3.06 -11.56
C ASN A 202 -4.30 4.29 -10.95
N ALA A 203 -3.17 4.69 -11.52
CA ALA A 203 -2.47 5.91 -11.15
C ALA A 203 -2.22 6.79 -12.38
N ALA A 204 -2.24 8.11 -12.17
CA ALA A 204 -1.85 9.12 -13.15
C ALA A 204 -1.09 10.23 -12.42
N TYR A 205 -0.55 11.22 -13.13
CA TYR A 205 -0.11 12.44 -12.47
C TYR A 205 -1.32 13.18 -11.86
N GLY A 206 -1.07 14.03 -10.86
CA GLY A 206 -2.15 14.72 -10.13
C GLY A 206 -2.98 15.69 -10.99
N ASP A 207 -2.47 16.10 -12.15
CA ASP A 207 -3.18 16.89 -13.16
C ASP A 207 -4.03 16.02 -14.12
N GLY A 208 -3.97 14.70 -14.00
CA GLY A 208 -4.68 13.73 -14.82
C GLY A 208 -3.90 13.25 -16.05
N GLU A 209 -2.73 13.81 -16.35
CA GLU A 209 -1.90 13.28 -17.44
C GLU A 209 -1.39 11.87 -17.10
N PRO A 210 -1.27 10.97 -18.11
CA PRO A 210 -0.74 9.63 -17.88
C PRO A 210 0.72 9.69 -17.40
N ILE A 211 1.07 8.80 -16.46
CA ILE A 211 2.47 8.60 -16.09
C ILE A 211 3.12 7.75 -17.19
N PRO A 212 4.20 8.20 -17.85
CA PRO A 212 4.87 7.38 -18.85
C PRO A 212 5.30 6.04 -18.26
N GLU A 213 5.02 4.92 -18.95
CA GLU A 213 5.39 3.59 -18.43
C GLU A 213 6.90 3.49 -18.14
N ARG A 214 7.76 4.16 -18.93
CA ARG A 214 9.20 4.25 -18.66
C ARG A 214 9.55 4.83 -17.28
N HIS A 215 8.73 5.72 -16.71
CA HIS A 215 8.94 6.26 -15.37
C HIS A 215 8.59 5.20 -14.32
N LEU A 216 7.47 4.49 -14.51
CA LEU A 216 7.04 3.41 -13.63
C LEU A 216 8.04 2.26 -13.62
N ASP A 217 8.56 1.89 -14.79
CA ASP A 217 9.59 0.86 -14.94
C ASP A 217 10.92 1.29 -14.32
N ALA A 218 11.30 2.56 -14.44
CA ALA A 218 12.48 3.10 -13.75
C ALA A 218 12.33 2.99 -12.22
N ILE A 219 11.16 3.30 -11.66
CA ILE A 219 10.88 3.14 -10.22
C ILE A 219 11.04 1.68 -9.81
N ARG A 220 10.37 0.76 -10.51
CA ARG A 220 10.43 -0.69 -10.22
C ARG A 220 11.86 -1.21 -10.28
N HIS A 221 12.62 -0.80 -11.30
CA HIS A 221 14.01 -1.22 -11.46
C HIS A 221 14.93 -0.68 -10.36
N VAL A 222 14.74 0.57 -9.93
CA VAL A 222 15.51 1.13 -8.81
C VAL A 222 15.13 0.43 -7.51
N LEU A 223 13.84 0.20 -7.25
CA LEU A 223 13.38 -0.55 -6.08
C LEU A 223 13.99 -1.95 -6.01
N GLU A 224 13.98 -2.69 -7.12
CA GLU A 224 14.62 -4.00 -7.22
C GLU A 224 16.12 -3.93 -6.89
N ALA A 225 16.82 -2.93 -7.42
CA ALA A 225 18.27 -2.79 -7.24
C ALA A 225 18.69 -2.35 -5.83
N VAL A 226 17.88 -1.53 -5.14
CA VAL A 226 18.25 -0.95 -3.84
C VAL A 226 17.61 -1.64 -2.64
N SER A 227 16.64 -2.51 -2.87
CA SER A 227 15.97 -3.20 -1.76
C SER A 227 16.91 -4.19 -1.08
N VAL A 228 16.87 -4.21 0.25
CA VAL A 228 17.52 -5.22 1.08
C VAL A 228 16.50 -6.22 1.59
N ALA A 229 16.85 -7.50 1.55
CA ALA A 229 15.95 -8.57 1.97
C ALA A 229 16.19 -8.97 3.43
N HIS A 230 15.14 -8.92 4.25
CA HIS A 230 15.16 -9.50 5.59
C HIS A 230 14.68 -10.96 5.55
N SER A 231 15.60 -11.89 5.75
CA SER A 231 15.31 -13.32 5.83
C SER A 231 14.76 -13.69 7.20
N TRP A 232 13.50 -14.13 7.21
CA TRP A 232 12.75 -14.46 8.41
C TRP A 232 13.23 -15.73 9.10
N ARG A 233 13.27 -15.70 10.44
CA ARG A 233 13.27 -16.87 11.32
C ARG A 233 12.03 -16.83 12.21
N HIS A 234 11.58 -18.01 12.63
CA HIS A 234 10.46 -18.11 13.56
C HIS A 234 10.74 -17.30 14.84
N GLY A 235 9.82 -16.39 15.19
CA GLY A 235 9.89 -15.54 16.37
C GLY A 235 10.61 -14.20 16.16
N ASP A 236 11.18 -13.97 14.98
CA ASP A 236 11.74 -12.65 14.65
C ASP A 236 10.64 -11.59 14.69
N VAL A 237 11.01 -10.41 15.18
CA VAL A 237 10.18 -9.21 15.13
C VAL A 237 10.96 -8.12 14.39
N LEU A 238 10.35 -7.60 13.33
CA LEU A 238 10.88 -6.50 12.55
C LEU A 238 10.00 -5.27 12.78
N VAL A 239 10.62 -4.18 13.22
CA VAL A 239 9.96 -2.88 13.36
C VAL A 239 10.38 -2.00 12.19
N VAL A 240 9.40 -1.47 11.46
CA VAL A 240 9.60 -0.62 10.29
C VAL A 240 9.04 0.76 10.59
N ASP A 241 9.85 1.78 10.36
CA ASP A 241 9.38 3.17 10.23
C ASP A 241 8.71 3.31 8.87
N ASN A 242 7.39 3.42 8.87
CA ASN A 242 6.57 3.43 7.66
C ASN A 242 6.75 4.72 6.84
N VAL A 243 7.31 5.79 7.42
CA VAL A 243 7.53 7.06 6.69
C VAL A 243 8.80 6.98 5.86
N THR A 244 9.89 6.48 6.46
CA THR A 244 11.20 6.49 5.82
C THR A 244 11.54 5.20 5.07
N THR A 245 10.87 4.09 5.41
CA THR A 245 11.19 2.76 4.88
C THR A 245 10.00 2.19 4.12
N LEU A 246 10.21 1.88 2.85
CA LEU A 246 9.27 1.12 2.05
C LEU A 246 9.47 -0.37 2.36
N HIS A 247 8.39 -1.14 2.42
CA HIS A 247 8.42 -2.58 2.63
C HIS A 247 7.66 -3.34 1.55
N GLY A 248 8.19 -4.49 1.16
CA GLY A 248 7.61 -5.39 0.15
C GLY A 248 7.69 -6.84 0.58
N ARG A 249 7.31 -7.74 -0.31
CA ARG A 249 7.37 -9.19 -0.09
C ARG A 249 7.99 -9.88 -1.30
N ALA A 250 9.07 -10.62 -1.08
CA ALA A 250 9.61 -11.50 -2.10
C ALA A 250 8.66 -12.67 -2.41
N PRO A 251 8.71 -13.25 -3.63
CA PRO A 251 8.02 -14.50 -3.93
C PRO A 251 8.43 -15.61 -2.97
N TYR A 252 7.54 -16.56 -2.70
CA TYR A 252 7.85 -17.68 -1.79
C TYR A 252 7.17 -18.98 -2.15
N ARG A 253 7.68 -20.07 -1.57
CA ARG A 253 7.09 -21.41 -1.60
C ARG A 253 6.90 -21.98 -0.20
N GLY A 254 5.89 -22.83 -0.04
CA GLY A 254 5.54 -23.45 1.23
C GLY A 254 4.64 -22.57 2.10
N GLN A 255 4.50 -22.94 3.37
CA GLN A 255 3.68 -22.20 4.32
C GLN A 255 4.48 -21.01 4.87
N ARG A 256 3.94 -19.80 4.76
CA ARG A 256 4.51 -18.56 5.31
C ARG A 256 3.45 -17.88 6.15
N ARG A 257 3.78 -17.49 7.38
CA ARG A 257 2.90 -16.73 8.26
C ARG A 257 3.66 -15.63 8.97
N VAL A 258 3.40 -14.39 8.56
CA VAL A 258 3.90 -13.17 9.20
C VAL A 258 2.69 -12.37 9.67
N LEU A 259 2.68 -12.03 10.95
CA LEU A 259 1.68 -11.18 11.59
C LEU A 259 2.12 -9.73 11.49
N VAL A 260 1.16 -8.81 11.48
CA VAL A 260 1.44 -7.37 11.45
C VAL A 260 0.56 -6.62 12.44
N ALA A 261 1.15 -5.64 13.11
CA ALA A 261 0.47 -4.61 13.87
C ALA A 261 0.89 -3.24 13.34
N MET A 262 -0.06 -2.31 13.26
CA MET A 262 0.15 -0.93 12.82
C MET A 262 -0.06 -0.01 14.00
N THR A 263 0.76 1.02 14.15
CA THR A 263 0.64 1.96 15.28
C THR A 263 0.79 3.40 14.84
N ASP A 264 0.35 4.32 15.72
CA ASP A 264 0.56 5.77 15.61
C ASP A 264 0.05 6.35 14.28
N GLN A 265 -1.23 6.72 14.21
CA GLN A 265 -1.76 7.37 13.02
C GLN A 265 -1.38 8.85 12.97
N VAL A 266 -0.88 9.28 11.80
CA VAL A 266 -0.64 10.68 11.49
C VAL A 266 -1.52 11.07 10.30
N ALA A 267 -2.15 12.23 10.42
CA ALA A 267 -2.92 12.84 9.35
C ALA A 267 -2.00 13.53 8.33
N ARG A 268 -2.42 13.55 7.08
CA ARG A 268 -1.81 14.34 6.03
C ARG A 268 -2.03 15.82 6.36
N GLY A 269 -0.95 16.51 6.71
CA GLY A 269 -0.97 17.95 7.04
C GLY A 269 -1.43 18.83 5.88
#